data_AF-A0A850DNV9-F1
#
_entry.id   AF-A0A850DNV9-F1
#
_cell.length_a   1.000
_cell.length_b   1.000
_cell.length_c   1.000
_cell.angle_alpha   90.00
_cell.angle_beta   90.00
_cell.angle_gamma   90.00
#
_symmetry.space_group_name_H-M   'P 1'
#
loop_
_entity.id
_entity.type
_entity.pdbx_description
1 polymer ?
#
loop_
_entity_poly.entity_id
_entity_poly.type
_entity_poly.pdbx_seq_one_letter_code
_entity_poly.pdbx_strand_id
1 'polypeptide(L)'
;MRANKSSTQAVRLGERALCTGETVNQATKQLGADGGPLMPVAVGGQPDLEAELLLSLNRAARRARAAHRGTAPTGPMVRRVRLLTRALWLEVAEDTVGRLLAASLPSIGAEGFEGIAGLRPDPGRDHLDLRLMGVDGSARGIVRLLGVTRNRWRDAIRHIDGDQETGEPVWLDHRDALHEAEMAALESAGVMPTDLMSAVIRRYPLWRRAAWVDSMVEGESLRVRWQSGPRDAVVAAILADSACRIPGVTVAREPLTEAMQSIILSYTQVTANVASDPGRAWAEFRAAGIDLPEPFEQPSQPSEPVHRPRSPIVPEVWDQQEMRDALARREISAVYRLLRRHGVSQRQIAA
;
A
#
# COMPACT_ATOMS: atom_id res chain seq x y z
N MET A 1 36.26 5.19 -16.36
CA MET A 1 34.95 5.88 -16.28
C MET A 1 33.77 5.04 -15.74
N ARG A 2 33.92 3.74 -15.37
CA ARG A 2 32.80 2.93 -14.86
C ARG A 2 32.45 3.13 -13.37
N ALA A 3 33.34 3.72 -12.57
CA ALA A 3 33.15 3.87 -11.11
C ALA A 3 32.01 4.84 -10.70
N ASN A 4 31.63 5.80 -11.55
CA ASN A 4 30.69 6.86 -11.13
C ASN A 4 29.20 6.45 -11.23
N LYS A 5 28.84 5.52 -12.13
CA LYS A 5 27.45 5.11 -12.35
C LYS A 5 26.85 4.33 -11.17
N SER A 6 27.66 3.48 -10.53
CA SER A 6 27.22 2.65 -9.39
C SER A 6 26.89 3.51 -8.17
N SER A 7 27.66 4.57 -7.90
CA SER A 7 27.41 5.49 -6.80
C SER A 7 26.10 6.25 -6.97
N THR A 8 25.86 6.84 -8.15
CA THR A 8 24.61 7.59 -8.42
C THR A 8 23.37 6.71 -8.33
N GLN A 9 23.44 5.46 -8.79
CA GLN A 9 22.32 4.52 -8.71
C GLN A 9 22.03 4.11 -7.26
N ALA A 10 23.06 3.83 -6.45
CA ALA A 10 22.90 3.50 -5.04
C ALA A 10 22.27 4.66 -4.24
N VAL A 11 22.68 5.90 -4.51
CA VAL A 11 22.07 7.10 -3.91
C VAL A 11 20.58 7.19 -4.25
N ARG A 12 20.22 7.08 -5.53
CA ARG A 12 18.83 7.15 -5.99
C ARG A 12 17.95 6.01 -5.43
N LEU A 13 18.53 4.83 -5.25
CA LEU A 13 17.87 3.70 -4.59
C LEU A 13 17.58 3.98 -3.11
N GLY A 14 18.54 4.58 -2.40
CA GLY A 14 18.35 5.01 -1.02
C GLY A 14 17.27 6.09 -0.88
N GLU A 15 17.25 7.08 -1.78
CA GLU A 15 16.21 8.11 -1.85
C GLU A 15 14.82 7.51 -2.11
N ARG A 16 14.69 6.59 -3.07
CA ARG A 16 13.45 5.84 -3.32
C ARG A 16 13.00 5.11 -2.05
N ALA A 17 13.90 4.36 -1.41
CA ALA A 17 13.60 3.61 -0.19
C ALA A 17 13.08 4.51 0.93
N LEU A 18 13.55 5.75 1.03
CA LEU A 18 13.03 6.73 1.98
C LEU A 18 11.61 7.21 1.61
N CYS A 19 11.32 7.42 0.32
CA CYS A 19 9.99 7.84 -0.13
C CYS A 19 8.91 6.78 -0.02
N THR A 20 9.29 5.53 -0.25
CA THR A 20 8.36 4.40 -0.21
C THR A 20 8.39 3.69 1.14
N GLY A 21 9.39 3.94 1.97
CA GLY A 21 9.61 3.16 3.20
C GLY A 21 10.06 1.71 2.93
N GLU A 22 10.41 1.37 1.68
CA GLU A 22 10.99 0.08 1.32
C GLU A 22 12.42 -0.05 1.86
N THR A 23 12.93 -1.28 1.90
CA THR A 23 14.38 -1.49 2.03
C THR A 23 15.07 -1.29 0.67
N VAL A 24 16.34 -0.88 0.68
CA VAL A 24 17.14 -0.76 -0.56
C VAL A 24 17.15 -2.07 -1.36
N ASN A 25 17.18 -3.22 -0.68
CA ASN A 25 17.12 -4.54 -1.31
C ASN A 25 15.79 -4.79 -2.04
N GLN A 26 14.67 -4.34 -1.47
CA GLN A 26 13.34 -4.46 -2.11
C GLN A 26 13.25 -3.56 -3.34
N ALA A 27 13.66 -2.29 -3.20
CA ALA A 27 13.73 -1.36 -4.32
C ALA A 27 14.60 -1.90 -5.47
N THR A 28 15.77 -2.46 -5.13
CA THR A 28 16.70 -3.05 -6.11
C THR A 28 16.06 -4.24 -6.84
N LYS A 29 15.38 -5.14 -6.12
CA LYS A 29 14.69 -6.29 -6.74
C LYS A 29 13.59 -5.85 -7.73
N GLN A 30 12.90 -4.75 -7.46
CA GLN A 30 11.81 -4.26 -8.30
C GLN A 30 12.29 -3.50 -9.55
N LEU A 31 13.51 -2.95 -9.55
CA LEU A 31 14.10 -2.31 -10.73
C LEU A 31 14.41 -3.30 -11.86
N GLY A 32 14.46 -4.61 -11.56
CA GLY A 32 14.81 -5.65 -12.52
C GLY A 32 16.26 -5.53 -13.03
N ALA A 33 16.64 -6.38 -13.98
CA ALA A 33 17.97 -6.33 -14.60
C ALA A 33 18.15 -5.09 -15.50
N ASP A 34 17.06 -4.62 -16.11
CA ASP A 34 17.07 -3.55 -17.12
C ASP A 34 16.96 -2.14 -16.53
N GLY A 35 16.85 -2.02 -15.20
CA GLY A 35 16.81 -0.73 -14.51
C GLY A 35 15.58 0.10 -14.84
N GLY A 36 14.38 -0.47 -14.65
CA GLY A 36 13.09 0.18 -14.88
C GLY A 36 12.88 1.51 -14.11
N PRO A 37 11.68 2.11 -14.15
CA PRO A 37 11.46 3.39 -13.49
C PRO A 37 11.73 3.28 -11.98
N LEU A 38 12.43 4.27 -11.42
CA LEU A 38 12.67 4.34 -9.97
C LEU A 38 11.36 4.37 -9.18
N MET A 39 10.32 5.00 -9.74
CA MET A 39 8.98 5.02 -9.17
C MET A 39 8.01 4.50 -10.25
N PRO A 40 7.58 3.22 -10.20
CA PRO A 40 6.63 2.71 -11.18
C PRO A 40 5.29 3.45 -11.07
N VAL A 41 4.74 3.83 -12.21
CA VAL A 41 3.40 4.43 -12.33
C VAL A 41 2.36 3.30 -12.30
N ALA A 42 1.22 3.54 -11.65
CA ALA A 42 0.08 2.63 -11.69
C ALA A 42 -0.49 2.55 -13.12
N VAL A 43 -1.06 1.41 -13.50
CA VAL A 43 -1.67 1.22 -14.83
C VAL A 43 -3.05 0.60 -14.73
N GLY A 44 -3.87 0.74 -15.77
CA GLY A 44 -5.24 0.21 -15.79
C GLY A 44 -6.14 0.95 -14.80
N GLY A 45 -6.97 0.23 -14.05
CA GLY A 45 -7.83 0.80 -13.00
C GLY A 45 -7.16 0.93 -11.62
N GLN A 46 -5.85 0.64 -11.53
CA GLN A 46 -5.10 0.78 -10.28
C GLN A 46 -5.00 2.23 -9.78
N PRO A 47 -4.76 3.26 -10.62
CA PRO A 47 -4.74 4.65 -10.16
C PRO A 47 -6.06 5.09 -9.52
N ASP A 48 -7.20 4.62 -10.04
CA ASP A 48 -8.53 4.94 -9.51
C ASP A 48 -8.68 4.43 -8.06
N LEU A 49 -8.34 3.16 -7.82
CA LEU A 49 -8.34 2.59 -6.47
C LEU A 49 -7.40 3.32 -5.53
N GLU A 50 -6.20 3.67 -6.00
CA GLU A 50 -5.20 4.38 -5.20
C GLU A 50 -5.65 5.79 -4.83
N ALA A 51 -6.32 6.51 -5.74
CA ALA A 51 -6.88 7.82 -5.50
C ALA A 51 -8.01 7.79 -4.46
N GLU A 52 -8.96 6.87 -4.62
CA GLU A 52 -10.06 6.68 -3.66
C GLU A 52 -9.57 6.25 -2.27
N LEU A 53 -8.51 5.45 -2.22
CA LEU A 53 -7.89 5.06 -0.97
C LEU A 53 -7.18 6.24 -0.28
N LEU A 54 -6.58 7.17 -1.03
CA LEU A 54 -6.03 8.40 -0.46
C LEU A 54 -7.14 9.24 0.21
N LEU A 55 -8.30 9.38 -0.42
CA LEU A 55 -9.44 10.07 0.18
C LEU A 55 -9.97 9.35 1.42
N SER A 56 -9.98 8.02 1.40
CA SER A 56 -10.41 7.20 2.54
C SER A 56 -9.44 7.30 3.72
N LEU A 57 -8.13 7.38 3.46
CA LEU A 57 -7.11 7.72 4.47
C LEU A 57 -7.39 9.10 5.09
N ASN A 58 -7.72 10.10 4.28
CA ASN A 58 -8.03 11.45 4.77
C ASN A 58 -9.29 11.48 5.64
N ARG A 59 -10.34 10.75 5.23
CA ARG A 59 -11.58 10.59 6.01
C ARG A 59 -11.31 9.91 7.35
N ALA A 60 -10.57 8.81 7.34
CA ALA A 60 -10.20 8.08 8.56
C ALA A 60 -9.34 8.94 9.50
N ALA A 61 -8.36 9.69 8.97
CA ALA A 61 -7.54 10.61 9.75
C ALA A 61 -8.35 11.80 10.31
N ARG A 62 -9.34 12.32 9.57
CA ARG A 62 -10.27 13.37 10.07
C ARG A 62 -11.14 12.87 11.21
N ARG A 63 -11.80 11.71 11.05
CA ARG A 63 -12.59 11.07 12.12
C ARG A 63 -11.73 10.80 13.36
N ALA A 64 -10.52 10.30 13.16
CA ALA A 64 -9.56 10.05 14.22
C ALA A 64 -9.21 11.32 15.01
N ARG A 65 -8.98 12.45 14.33
CA ARG A 65 -8.69 13.74 14.99
C ARG A 65 -9.89 14.29 15.74
N ALA A 66 -11.09 14.20 15.15
CA ALA A 66 -12.33 14.64 15.79
C ALA A 66 -12.58 13.88 17.11
N ALA A 67 -12.34 12.57 17.12
CA ALA A 67 -12.50 11.74 18.31
C ALA A 67 -11.53 12.11 19.46
N HIS A 68 -10.31 12.57 19.15
CA HIS A 68 -9.26 12.79 20.16
C HIS A 68 -9.26 14.18 20.81
N ARG A 69 -10.21 15.07 20.47
CA ARG A 69 -10.35 16.44 21.02
C ARG A 69 -9.01 17.17 21.26
N GLY A 70 -8.03 16.95 20.37
CA GLY A 70 -6.72 17.63 20.39
C GLY A 70 -5.61 17.08 21.31
N THR A 71 -5.77 15.92 21.97
CA THR A 71 -4.79 15.48 22.99
C THR A 71 -3.71 14.51 22.53
N ALA A 72 -3.83 13.85 21.37
CA ALA A 72 -2.76 13.00 20.84
C ALA A 72 -2.63 13.14 19.31
N PRO A 73 -1.40 13.31 18.78
CA PRO A 73 -1.17 13.16 17.35
C PRO A 73 -1.45 11.71 16.96
N THR A 74 -2.31 11.49 15.96
CA THR A 74 -2.67 10.15 15.46
C THR A 74 -1.56 9.50 14.63
N GLY A 75 -0.44 10.21 14.46
CA GLY A 75 0.61 9.84 13.53
C GLY A 75 0.08 9.67 12.09
N PRO A 76 0.95 9.30 11.16
CA PRO A 76 0.53 8.89 9.83
C PRO A 76 0.03 7.45 9.88
N MET A 77 -1.13 7.21 9.24
CA MET A 77 -1.75 5.89 9.19
C MET A 77 -0.92 4.88 8.36
N VAL A 78 -0.18 5.35 7.35
CA VAL A 78 0.65 4.50 6.48
C VAL A 78 2.11 4.65 6.86
N ARG A 79 2.74 3.54 7.25
CA ARG A 79 4.15 3.47 7.66
C ARG A 79 5.07 3.20 6.49
N ARG A 80 4.65 2.31 5.58
CA ARG A 80 5.41 1.89 4.40
C ARG A 80 4.48 1.64 3.23
N VAL A 81 5.05 1.79 2.04
CA VAL A 81 4.40 1.56 0.76
C VAL A 81 5.33 0.71 -0.10
N ARG A 82 4.86 -0.42 -0.62
CA ARG A 82 5.61 -1.18 -1.63
C ARG A 82 4.91 -1.06 -2.97
N LEU A 83 5.71 -0.77 -3.99
CA LEU A 83 5.21 -0.40 -5.29
C LEU A 83 5.23 -1.60 -6.23
N LEU A 84 4.07 -1.94 -6.77
CA LEU A 84 3.94 -2.80 -7.94
C LEU A 84 3.17 -2.02 -9.02
N THR A 85 3.33 -2.41 -10.28
CA THR A 85 2.65 -1.73 -11.40
C THR A 85 1.13 -1.92 -11.35
N ARG A 86 0.67 -3.09 -10.87
CA ARG A 86 -0.75 -3.49 -10.80
C ARG A 86 -1.26 -3.71 -9.38
N ALA A 87 -0.48 -3.31 -8.38
CA ALA A 87 -0.87 -3.40 -6.98
C ALA A 87 -0.10 -2.40 -6.13
N LEU A 88 -0.67 -2.06 -4.98
CA LEU A 88 -0.02 -1.24 -3.96
C LEU A 88 -0.04 -2.00 -2.65
N TRP A 89 1.09 -2.15 -1.98
CA TRP A 89 1.10 -2.77 -0.65
C TRP A 89 1.33 -1.70 0.41
N LEU A 90 0.47 -1.66 1.41
CA LEU A 90 0.51 -0.68 2.48
C LEU A 90 0.76 -1.39 3.80
N GLU A 91 1.74 -0.89 4.55
CA GLU A 91 1.86 -1.20 5.97
C GLU A 91 1.13 -0.12 6.76
N VAL A 92 -0.01 -0.47 7.35
CA VAL A 92 -0.88 0.46 8.05
C VAL A 92 -0.69 0.30 9.56
N ALA A 93 -0.62 1.41 10.30
CA ALA A 93 -0.46 1.42 11.75
C ALA A 93 -1.54 0.60 12.46
N GLU A 94 -1.19 -0.04 13.57
CA GLU A 94 -1.98 -1.15 14.11
C GLU A 94 -3.43 -0.74 14.45
N ASP A 95 -3.52 0.34 15.19
CA ASP A 95 -4.70 1.03 15.70
C ASP A 95 -5.53 1.74 14.62
N THR A 96 -4.99 1.88 13.40
CA THR A 96 -5.65 2.66 12.33
C THR A 96 -6.40 1.80 11.32
N VAL A 97 -6.23 0.47 11.33
CA VAL A 97 -6.83 -0.43 10.33
C VAL A 97 -8.36 -0.44 10.40
N GLY A 98 -8.96 -0.51 11.59
CA GLY A 98 -10.43 -0.47 11.71
C GLY A 98 -11.01 0.82 11.13
N ARG A 99 -10.38 1.96 11.39
CA ARG A 99 -10.80 3.28 10.89
C ARG A 99 -10.62 3.42 9.38
N LEU A 100 -9.51 2.91 8.85
CA LEU A 100 -9.28 2.88 7.40
C LEU A 100 -10.35 2.03 6.71
N LEU A 101 -10.64 0.84 7.25
CA LEU A 101 -11.64 -0.06 6.69
C LEU A 101 -13.05 0.54 6.77
N ALA A 102 -13.43 1.13 7.91
CA ALA A 102 -14.69 1.86 8.08
C ALA A 102 -14.86 3.02 7.09
N ALA A 103 -13.76 3.68 6.71
CA ALA A 103 -13.79 4.78 5.73
C ALA A 103 -13.75 4.30 4.27
N SER A 104 -13.26 3.08 4.01
CA SER A 104 -13.01 2.59 2.65
C SER A 104 -14.07 1.61 2.15
N LEU A 105 -14.62 0.77 3.03
CA LEU A 105 -15.57 -0.26 2.63
C LEU A 105 -16.95 0.35 2.35
N PRO A 106 -17.64 -0.09 1.28
CA PRO A 106 -18.97 0.38 0.91
C PRO A 106 -20.03 0.26 2.02
N SER A 107 -20.68 1.35 2.38
CA SER A 107 -21.79 1.34 3.34
C SER A 107 -22.86 2.36 2.99
N ILE A 108 -24.09 2.12 3.44
CA ILE A 108 -25.20 3.08 3.32
C ILE A 108 -25.47 3.67 4.69
N GLY A 109 -25.10 4.93 4.88
CA GLY A 109 -25.35 5.70 6.10
C GLY A 109 -26.56 6.61 5.98
N ALA A 110 -26.77 7.43 7.02
CA ALA A 110 -27.86 8.41 7.06
C ALA A 110 -27.74 9.48 5.96
N GLU A 111 -26.51 9.83 5.55
CA GLU A 111 -26.22 10.82 4.51
C GLU A 111 -26.11 10.20 3.10
N GLY A 112 -26.35 8.88 2.97
CA GLY A 112 -26.29 8.14 1.71
C GLY A 112 -25.09 7.19 1.62
N PHE A 113 -24.61 6.98 0.39
CA PHE A 113 -23.51 6.06 0.12
C PHE A 113 -22.18 6.60 0.67
N GLU A 114 -21.46 5.77 1.41
CA GLU A 114 -20.10 6.01 1.87
C GLU A 114 -19.16 4.89 1.45
N GLY A 115 -17.87 5.23 1.29
CA GLY A 115 -16.81 4.25 1.02
C GLY A 115 -16.29 4.34 -0.40
N ILE A 116 -15.66 3.28 -0.89
CA ILE A 116 -15.15 3.17 -2.26
C ILE A 116 -16.04 2.18 -3.00
N ALA A 117 -16.86 2.66 -3.94
CA ALA A 117 -17.77 1.81 -4.71
C ALA A 117 -17.02 0.66 -5.41
N GLY A 118 -17.54 -0.56 -5.25
CA GLY A 118 -16.96 -1.78 -5.79
C GLY A 118 -15.78 -2.35 -5.01
N LEU A 119 -15.39 -1.76 -3.87
CA LEU A 119 -14.29 -2.29 -3.07
C LEU A 119 -14.73 -3.55 -2.32
N ARG A 120 -13.92 -4.62 -2.42
CA ARG A 120 -14.16 -5.90 -1.76
C ARG A 120 -12.95 -6.36 -0.95
N PRO A 121 -13.14 -6.76 0.32
CA PRO A 121 -12.08 -7.34 1.13
C PRO A 121 -11.92 -8.84 0.81
N ASP A 122 -10.67 -9.28 0.62
CA ASP A 122 -10.28 -10.69 0.49
C ASP A 122 -9.21 -11.04 1.55
N PRO A 123 -9.62 -11.61 2.71
CA PRO A 123 -8.71 -11.89 3.82
C PRO A 123 -7.72 -13.03 3.53
N GLY A 124 -6.44 -12.68 3.50
CA GLY A 124 -5.32 -13.62 3.44
C GLY A 124 -5.00 -14.26 4.80
N ARG A 125 -3.81 -14.86 4.92
CA ARG A 125 -3.32 -15.42 6.20
C ARG A 125 -2.80 -14.31 7.12
N ASP A 126 -1.98 -13.42 6.56
CA ASP A 126 -1.19 -12.38 7.23
C ASP A 126 -1.35 -10.99 6.57
N HIS A 127 -2.35 -10.87 5.69
CA HIS A 127 -2.67 -9.66 4.95
C HIS A 127 -4.17 -9.62 4.63
N LEU A 128 -4.63 -8.45 4.22
CA LEU A 128 -5.95 -8.24 3.65
C LEU A 128 -5.78 -7.62 2.27
N ASP A 129 -6.28 -8.28 1.24
CA ASP A 129 -6.37 -7.68 -0.10
C ASP A 129 -7.68 -6.89 -0.20
N LEU A 130 -7.60 -5.67 -0.70
CA LEU A 130 -8.72 -4.82 -1.07
C LEU A 130 -8.74 -4.76 -2.60
N ARG A 131 -9.79 -5.30 -3.21
CA ARG A 131 -9.95 -5.40 -4.66
C ARG A 131 -11.02 -4.43 -5.12
N LEU A 132 -10.71 -3.62 -6.13
CA LEU A 132 -11.71 -2.79 -6.78
C LEU A 132 -12.37 -3.59 -7.91
N MET A 133 -13.68 -3.77 -7.83
CA MET A 133 -14.48 -4.41 -8.87
C MET A 133 -14.91 -3.38 -9.93
N GLY A 134 -14.84 -3.77 -11.19
CA GLY A 134 -15.46 -3.05 -12.30
C GLY A 134 -16.94 -3.39 -12.44
N VAL A 135 -17.65 -2.61 -13.26
CA VAL A 135 -19.07 -2.84 -13.59
C VAL A 135 -19.28 -4.19 -14.29
N ASP A 136 -18.25 -4.68 -14.99
CA ASP A 136 -18.20 -6.00 -15.63
C ASP A 136 -17.81 -7.14 -14.68
N GLY A 137 -17.63 -6.85 -13.39
CA GLY A 137 -17.16 -7.81 -12.39
C GLY A 137 -15.66 -8.10 -12.46
N SER A 138 -14.89 -7.41 -13.32
CA SER A 138 -13.45 -7.61 -13.39
C SER A 138 -12.71 -6.89 -12.26
N ALA A 139 -11.58 -7.43 -11.80
CA ALA A 139 -10.73 -6.73 -10.84
C ALA A 139 -9.95 -5.60 -11.55
N ARG A 140 -10.22 -4.35 -11.17
CA ARG A 140 -9.59 -3.14 -11.74
C ARG A 140 -8.31 -2.72 -11.03
N GLY A 141 -8.17 -3.05 -9.75
CA GLY A 141 -7.02 -2.72 -8.93
C GLY A 141 -6.97 -3.54 -7.65
N ILE A 142 -5.77 -3.64 -7.06
CA ILE A 142 -5.53 -4.36 -5.81
C ILE A 142 -4.66 -3.51 -4.88
N VAL A 143 -5.11 -3.34 -3.64
CA VAL A 143 -4.29 -2.84 -2.54
C VAL A 143 -4.16 -3.93 -1.48
N ARG A 144 -2.94 -4.26 -1.07
CA ARG A 144 -2.69 -5.23 0.00
C ARG A 144 -2.32 -4.50 1.29
N LEU A 145 -3.09 -4.72 2.34
CA LEU A 145 -2.77 -4.27 3.69
C LEU A 145 -1.92 -5.33 4.41
N LEU A 146 -0.65 -5.02 4.67
CA LEU A 146 0.32 -5.89 5.33
C LEU A 146 0.11 -5.91 6.85
N GLY A 147 0.28 -7.08 7.48
CA GLY A 147 0.13 -7.24 8.93
C GLY A 147 -1.33 -7.29 9.41
N VAL A 148 -2.30 -7.30 8.49
CA VAL A 148 -3.72 -7.50 8.79
C VAL A 148 -4.02 -9.01 8.78
N THR A 149 -3.83 -9.65 9.93
CA THR A 149 -4.16 -11.08 10.09
C THR A 149 -5.66 -11.31 10.06
N ARG A 150 -6.08 -12.57 9.89
CA ARG A 150 -7.52 -12.94 9.98
C ARG A 150 -8.17 -12.55 11.30
N ASN A 151 -7.44 -12.61 12.41
CA ASN A 151 -7.97 -12.20 13.71
C ASN A 151 -8.22 -10.70 13.73
N ARG A 152 -7.22 -9.93 13.34
CA ARG A 152 -7.30 -8.48 13.27
C ARG A 152 -8.37 -7.98 12.30
N TRP A 153 -8.54 -8.66 11.16
CA TRP A 153 -9.65 -8.43 10.25
C TRP A 153 -11.01 -8.65 10.92
N ARG A 154 -11.20 -9.79 11.61
CA ARG A 154 -12.46 -10.07 12.33
C ARG A 154 -12.75 -9.04 13.40
N ASP A 155 -11.72 -8.62 14.15
CA ASP A 155 -11.87 -7.62 15.20
C ASP A 155 -12.23 -6.24 14.61
N ALA A 156 -11.63 -5.86 13.49
CA ALA A 156 -11.99 -4.65 12.76
C ALA A 156 -13.45 -4.70 12.25
N ILE A 157 -13.90 -5.84 11.73
CA ILE A 157 -15.30 -5.98 11.27
C ILE A 157 -16.30 -5.92 12.41
N ARG A 158 -16.02 -6.54 13.56
CA ARG A 158 -16.91 -6.40 14.73
C ARG A 158 -17.04 -4.96 15.20
N HIS A 159 -15.97 -4.18 15.08
CA HIS A 159 -16.00 -2.77 15.44
C HIS A 159 -16.85 -1.96 14.46
N ILE A 160 -16.73 -2.23 13.15
CA ILE A 160 -17.54 -1.60 12.12
C ILE A 160 -19.02 -1.99 12.33
N ASP A 161 -19.34 -3.27 12.44
CA ASP A 161 -20.74 -3.72 12.61
C ASP A 161 -21.42 -3.19 13.89
N GLY A 162 -20.63 -2.90 14.93
CA GLY A 162 -21.16 -2.36 16.19
C GLY A 162 -21.22 -0.83 16.28
N ASP A 163 -20.65 -0.11 15.32
CA ASP A 163 -20.60 1.35 15.34
C ASP A 163 -21.84 1.94 14.65
N GLN A 164 -22.70 2.59 15.43
CA GLN A 164 -23.92 3.23 14.90
C GLN A 164 -23.61 4.37 13.93
N GLU A 165 -22.38 4.92 13.95
CA GLU A 165 -21.94 5.91 12.98
C GLU A 165 -21.59 5.29 11.62
N THR A 166 -21.24 4.00 11.58
CA THR A 166 -20.99 3.31 10.32
C THR A 166 -22.31 2.81 9.74
N GLY A 167 -22.59 3.22 8.50
CA GLY A 167 -23.78 2.77 7.79
C GLY A 167 -23.83 1.27 7.55
N GLU A 168 -24.96 0.80 7.00
CA GLU A 168 -25.17 -0.60 6.68
C GLU A 168 -24.15 -1.09 5.64
N PRO A 169 -23.32 -2.11 5.94
CA PRO A 169 -22.24 -2.56 5.06
C PRO A 169 -22.78 -3.36 3.85
N VAL A 170 -22.84 -2.73 2.67
CA VAL A 170 -23.36 -3.39 1.45
C VAL A 170 -22.39 -4.40 0.81
N TRP A 171 -21.10 -4.32 1.15
CA TRP A 171 -20.08 -5.25 0.61
C TRP A 171 -20.20 -6.67 1.18
N LEU A 172 -20.93 -6.87 2.28
CA LEU A 172 -21.12 -8.20 2.89
C LEU A 172 -22.03 -9.09 2.04
N ASP A 173 -23.12 -8.52 1.53
CA ASP A 173 -24.15 -9.23 0.77
C ASP A 173 -23.83 -9.33 -0.72
N HIS A 174 -23.05 -8.40 -1.26
CA HIS A 174 -22.76 -8.29 -2.68
C HIS A 174 -21.29 -8.54 -3.02
N ARG A 175 -20.79 -9.75 -2.73
CA ARG A 175 -19.36 -10.06 -2.91
C ARG A 175 -18.86 -9.95 -4.35
N ASP A 176 -19.68 -10.40 -5.31
CA ASP A 176 -19.28 -10.54 -6.72
C ASP A 176 -20.05 -9.58 -7.66
N ALA A 177 -20.85 -8.66 -7.11
CA ALA A 177 -21.66 -7.71 -7.86
C ALA A 177 -21.66 -6.34 -7.18
N LEU A 178 -21.97 -5.27 -7.92
CA LEU A 178 -22.16 -3.93 -7.37
C LEU A 178 -23.60 -3.78 -6.85
N HIS A 179 -23.74 -3.16 -5.69
CA HIS A 179 -25.03 -2.71 -5.18
C HIS A 179 -25.54 -1.49 -5.99
N GLU A 180 -26.86 -1.26 -6.03
CA GLU A 180 -27.46 -0.13 -6.75
C GLU A 180 -26.88 1.23 -6.30
N ALA A 181 -26.74 1.41 -4.99
CA ALA A 181 -26.09 2.60 -4.43
C ALA A 181 -24.62 2.75 -4.86
N GLU A 182 -23.87 1.65 -5.04
CA GLU A 182 -22.49 1.71 -5.55
C GLU A 182 -22.48 2.13 -7.02
N MET A 183 -23.42 1.65 -7.83
CA MET A 183 -23.54 2.06 -9.24
C MET A 183 -23.88 3.55 -9.35
N ALA A 184 -24.85 4.04 -8.58
CA ALA A 184 -25.20 5.46 -8.53
C ALA A 184 -24.03 6.35 -8.06
N ALA A 185 -23.23 5.86 -7.10
CA ALA A 185 -22.02 6.56 -6.65
C ALA A 185 -20.96 6.64 -7.75
N LEU A 186 -20.77 5.58 -8.55
CA LEU A 186 -19.87 5.59 -9.70
C LEU A 186 -20.33 6.56 -10.80
N GLU A 187 -21.63 6.66 -11.05
CA GLU A 187 -22.20 7.58 -12.04
C GLU A 187 -22.09 9.06 -11.63
N SER A 188 -22.15 9.32 -10.31
CA SER A 188 -22.03 10.66 -9.74
C SER A 188 -20.58 11.07 -9.41
N ALA A 189 -19.62 10.17 -9.60
CA ALA A 189 -18.21 10.43 -9.32
C ALA A 189 -17.71 11.62 -10.16
N GLY A 190 -17.24 12.67 -9.48
CA GLY A 190 -16.66 13.84 -10.14
C GLY A 190 -15.33 13.52 -10.81
N VAL A 191 -14.87 14.43 -11.68
CA VAL A 191 -13.52 14.36 -12.25
C VAL A 191 -12.50 14.57 -11.14
N MET A 192 -11.57 13.63 -11.00
CA MET A 192 -10.45 13.69 -10.04
C MET A 192 -9.12 13.56 -10.77
N PRO A 193 -8.05 14.22 -10.32
CA PRO A 193 -6.71 14.01 -10.86
C PRO A 193 -6.11 12.69 -10.32
N THR A 194 -6.68 11.56 -10.74
CA THR A 194 -6.38 10.22 -10.21
C THR A 194 -4.90 9.88 -10.26
N ASP A 195 -4.21 10.25 -11.33
CA ASP A 195 -2.76 10.07 -11.48
C ASP A 195 -1.94 10.86 -10.44
N LEU A 196 -2.33 12.10 -10.09
CA LEU A 196 -1.68 12.87 -9.03
C LEU A 196 -1.90 12.21 -7.67
N MET A 197 -3.13 11.80 -7.39
CA MET A 197 -3.50 11.18 -6.12
C MET A 197 -2.81 9.84 -5.94
N SER A 198 -2.79 9.01 -6.98
CA SER A 198 -2.02 7.77 -7.09
C SER A 198 -0.51 8.04 -6.85
N ALA A 199 0.06 9.05 -7.49
CA ALA A 199 1.46 9.41 -7.28
C ALA A 199 1.77 9.86 -5.84
N VAL A 200 0.86 10.57 -5.18
CA VAL A 200 0.99 11.00 -3.78
C VAL A 200 0.91 9.82 -2.82
N ILE A 201 -0.08 8.93 -2.93
CA ILE A 201 -0.18 7.77 -2.02
C ILE A 201 1.02 6.82 -2.17
N ARG A 202 1.57 6.69 -3.39
CA ARG A 202 2.81 5.92 -3.63
C ARG A 202 4.06 6.48 -2.93
N ARG A 203 3.98 7.73 -2.45
CA ARG A 203 5.05 8.46 -1.74
C ARG A 203 4.62 8.87 -0.34
N TYR A 204 3.51 8.32 0.18
CA TYR A 204 2.94 8.70 1.47
C TYR A 204 3.94 8.67 2.65
N PRO A 205 4.94 7.77 2.70
CA PRO A 205 5.97 7.76 3.75
C PRO A 205 6.84 9.02 3.82
N LEU A 206 6.82 9.90 2.81
CA LEU A 206 7.43 11.23 2.92
C LEU A 206 6.86 12.02 4.11
N TRP A 207 5.60 11.80 4.47
CA TRP A 207 4.93 12.45 5.58
C TRP A 207 4.88 11.61 6.85
N ARG A 208 5.71 10.56 6.98
CA ARG A 208 5.65 9.62 8.12
C ARG A 208 5.95 10.23 9.51
N ARG A 209 6.36 11.49 9.58
CA ARG A 209 6.55 12.26 10.83
C ARG A 209 5.53 13.37 11.02
N ALA A 210 4.60 13.53 10.08
CA ALA A 210 3.49 14.44 10.26
C ALA A 210 2.55 13.88 11.33
N ALA A 211 1.98 14.77 12.14
CA ALA A 211 0.92 14.43 13.09
C ALA A 211 -0.34 13.93 12.35
N TRP A 212 -0.58 14.47 11.16
CA TRP A 212 -1.60 14.03 10.20
C TRP A 212 -1.29 14.58 8.82
N VAL A 213 -1.89 13.97 7.80
CA VAL A 213 -1.84 14.40 6.40
C VAL A 213 -3.27 14.46 5.86
N ASP A 214 -3.57 15.46 5.06
CA ASP A 214 -4.86 15.64 4.39
C ASP A 214 -4.60 16.04 2.93
N SER A 215 -5.37 15.49 2.01
CA SER A 215 -5.30 15.83 0.58
C SER A 215 -6.68 16.26 0.08
N MET A 216 -6.69 17.33 -0.69
CA MET A 216 -7.90 17.97 -1.21
C MET A 216 -7.74 18.18 -2.71
N VAL A 217 -8.77 17.78 -3.47
CA VAL A 217 -8.84 18.01 -4.91
C VAL A 217 -9.38 19.42 -5.15
N GLU A 218 -8.66 20.21 -5.97
CA GLU A 218 -9.02 21.57 -6.36
C GLU A 218 -8.98 21.67 -7.89
N GLY A 219 -10.08 21.31 -8.54
CA GLY A 219 -10.13 21.13 -9.99
C GLY A 219 -9.17 20.02 -10.43
N GLU A 220 -8.21 20.35 -11.30
CA GLU A 220 -7.18 19.42 -11.77
C GLU A 220 -5.93 19.37 -10.88
N SER A 221 -5.93 20.13 -9.77
CA SER A 221 -4.81 20.18 -8.84
C SER A 221 -5.10 19.39 -7.57
N LEU A 222 -4.04 18.97 -6.89
CA LEU A 222 -4.10 18.29 -5.61
C LEU A 222 -3.35 19.10 -4.57
N ARG A 223 -4.06 19.61 -3.55
CA ARG A 223 -3.46 20.24 -2.38
C ARG A 223 -3.18 19.18 -1.33
N VAL A 224 -1.96 19.12 -0.82
CA VAL A 224 -1.57 18.22 0.29
C VAL A 224 -1.13 19.07 1.47
N ARG A 225 -1.80 18.91 2.61
CA ARG A 225 -1.54 19.63 3.86
C ARG A 225 -1.16 18.67 4.96
N TRP A 226 -0.29 19.11 5.85
CA TRP A 226 0.09 18.31 7.01
C TRP A 226 0.56 19.20 8.16
N GLN A 227 0.48 18.65 9.38
CA GLN A 227 0.96 19.32 10.59
C GLN A 227 2.21 18.65 11.11
N SER A 228 3.22 19.45 11.48
CA SER A 228 4.54 18.97 11.96
C SER A 228 5.29 18.08 10.94
N GLY A 229 6.49 17.62 11.27
CA GLY A 229 7.27 16.75 10.36
C GLY A 229 8.09 17.54 9.34
N PRO A 230 8.23 17.06 8.09
CA PRO A 230 9.10 17.69 7.10
C PRO A 230 8.56 19.05 6.66
N ARG A 231 9.45 20.00 6.37
CA ARG A 231 9.07 21.32 5.85
C ARG A 231 8.54 21.21 4.41
N ASP A 232 7.59 22.06 4.07
CA ASP A 232 7.00 22.18 2.74
C ASP A 232 8.05 22.30 1.63
N ALA A 233 9.09 23.11 1.83
CA ALA A 233 10.17 23.34 0.88
C ALA A 233 10.98 22.06 0.61
N VAL A 234 11.18 21.23 1.63
CA VAL A 234 11.91 19.96 1.51
C VAL A 234 11.09 18.97 0.69
N VAL A 235 9.80 18.79 1.04
CA VAL A 235 8.91 17.87 0.32
C VAL A 235 8.73 18.32 -1.13
N ALA A 236 8.53 19.62 -1.36
CA ALA A 236 8.40 20.18 -2.70
C ALA A 236 9.63 19.92 -3.56
N ALA A 237 10.84 20.16 -3.04
CA ALA A 237 12.09 19.89 -3.76
C ALA A 237 12.28 18.39 -4.08
N ILE A 238 11.94 17.50 -3.14
CA ILE A 238 12.01 16.04 -3.35
C ILE A 238 11.03 15.61 -4.45
N LEU A 239 9.79 16.11 -4.44
CA LEU A 239 8.76 15.73 -5.42
C LEU A 239 8.94 16.39 -6.79
N ALA A 240 9.67 17.51 -6.88
CA ALA A 240 9.94 18.20 -8.13
C ALA A 240 11.14 17.62 -8.89
N ASP A 241 12.26 17.31 -8.20
CA ASP A 241 13.53 17.04 -8.88
C ASP A 241 14.42 16.00 -8.17
N SER A 242 13.87 14.86 -7.75
CA SER A 242 14.66 13.77 -7.17
C SER A 242 14.30 12.39 -7.72
N ALA A 243 14.87 11.32 -7.15
CA ALA A 243 14.44 9.94 -7.42
C ALA A 243 12.94 9.71 -7.18
N CYS A 244 12.31 10.54 -6.36
CA CYS A 244 10.89 10.49 -6.03
C CYS A 244 10.06 11.55 -6.76
N ARG A 245 10.60 12.15 -7.82
CA ARG A 245 9.87 13.10 -8.64
C ARG A 245 8.54 12.54 -9.13
N ILE A 246 7.54 13.41 -9.27
CA ILE A 246 6.31 13.10 -10.00
C ILE A 246 6.45 13.66 -11.43
N PRO A 247 6.55 12.81 -12.48
CA PRO A 247 6.79 13.29 -13.84
C PRO A 247 5.65 14.18 -14.35
N GLY A 248 6.01 15.30 -14.99
CA GLY A 248 5.04 16.22 -15.61
C GLY A 248 4.27 17.10 -14.63
N VAL A 249 4.63 17.10 -13.34
CA VAL A 249 3.89 17.81 -12.29
C VAL A 249 4.74 18.96 -11.75
N THR A 250 4.13 20.14 -11.64
CA THR A 250 4.67 21.26 -10.89
C THR A 250 4.26 21.11 -9.43
N VAL A 251 5.22 21.31 -8.52
CA VAL A 251 4.99 21.28 -7.07
C VAL A 251 5.23 22.67 -6.51
N ALA A 252 4.16 23.38 -6.18
CA ALA A 252 4.22 24.71 -5.61
C ALA A 252 4.05 24.64 -4.10
N ARG A 253 4.78 25.48 -3.37
CA ARG A 253 4.58 25.66 -1.92
C ARG A 253 3.40 26.59 -1.71
N GLU A 254 2.62 26.31 -0.68
CA GLU A 254 1.56 27.19 -0.24
C GLU A 254 1.81 27.56 1.22
N PRO A 255 2.29 28.79 1.49
CA PRO A 255 2.56 29.20 2.85
C PRO A 255 1.23 29.28 3.63
N LEU A 256 1.12 28.47 4.68
CA LEU A 256 0.06 28.56 5.68
C LEU A 256 0.64 29.13 6.98
N THR A 257 -0.01 28.88 8.11
CA THR A 257 0.51 29.21 9.45
C THR A 257 1.79 28.44 9.77
N GLU A 258 2.64 28.91 10.69
CA GLU A 258 3.92 28.27 11.05
C GLU A 258 3.81 26.77 11.42
N ALA A 259 2.69 26.35 12.03
CA ALA A 259 2.47 24.96 12.43
C ALA A 259 2.00 24.04 11.28
N MET A 260 1.61 24.60 10.14
CA MET A 260 0.95 23.91 9.03
C MET A 260 1.77 24.03 7.76
N GLN A 261 1.98 22.91 7.09
CA GLN A 261 2.72 22.84 5.84
C GLN A 261 1.73 22.50 4.71
N SER A 262 1.92 23.07 3.52
CA SER A 262 1.08 22.78 2.35
C SER A 262 1.88 22.84 1.05
N ILE A 263 1.55 21.94 0.14
CA ILE A 263 1.99 21.97 -1.25
C ILE A 263 0.79 21.79 -2.18
N ILE A 264 0.89 22.35 -3.38
CA ILE A 264 -0.07 22.16 -4.46
C ILE A 264 0.65 21.45 -5.60
N LEU A 265 0.06 20.36 -6.08
CA LEU A 265 0.51 19.60 -7.23
C LEU A 265 -0.42 19.87 -8.40
N SER A 266 0.12 20.25 -9.56
CA SER A 266 -0.65 20.54 -10.78
C SER A 266 0.10 20.10 -12.04
N TYR A 267 -0.63 19.74 -13.09
CA TYR A 267 -0.03 19.50 -14.42
C TYR A 267 0.27 20.80 -15.17
N THR A 268 -0.47 21.88 -14.86
CA THR A 268 -0.24 23.19 -15.45
C THR A 268 1.05 23.79 -14.89
N GLN A 269 1.99 24.12 -15.77
CA GLN A 269 3.23 24.78 -15.39
C GLN A 269 2.94 26.18 -14.86
N VAL A 270 3.08 26.35 -13.54
CA VAL A 270 3.23 27.68 -12.94
C VAL A 270 4.72 28.01 -13.01
N THR A 271 5.06 29.15 -13.64
CA THR A 271 6.44 29.60 -13.93
C THR A 271 7.28 30.00 -12.70
N ALA A 272 6.95 29.51 -11.51
CA ALA A 272 7.71 29.75 -10.31
C ALA A 272 8.94 28.80 -10.25
N ASN A 273 10.00 29.18 -10.95
CA ASN A 273 11.32 28.56 -10.83
C ASN A 273 11.92 28.89 -9.45
N VAL A 274 11.55 28.14 -8.42
CA VAL A 274 12.39 28.05 -7.24
C VAL A 274 13.44 26.99 -7.56
N ALA A 275 14.70 27.40 -7.69
CA ALA A 275 15.81 26.46 -7.83
C ALA A 275 15.78 25.48 -6.66
N SER A 276 15.37 24.23 -6.93
CA SER A 276 15.40 23.16 -5.94
C SER A 276 16.79 22.55 -5.92
N ASP A 277 17.43 22.52 -4.74
CA ASP A 277 18.58 21.66 -4.48
C ASP A 277 18.06 20.36 -3.83
N PRO A 278 17.77 19.31 -4.62
CA PRO A 278 17.26 18.05 -4.08
C PRO A 278 18.25 17.36 -3.14
N GLY A 279 19.56 17.56 -3.33
CA GLY A 279 20.59 16.99 -2.47
C GLY A 279 20.53 17.58 -1.06
N ARG A 280 20.41 18.91 -0.96
CA ARG A 280 20.17 19.61 0.31
C ARG A 280 18.84 19.20 0.95
N ALA A 281 17.77 19.10 0.15
CA ALA A 281 16.46 18.68 0.65
C ALA A 281 16.53 17.27 1.28
N TRP A 282 17.21 16.32 0.63
CA TRP A 282 17.42 14.98 1.18
C TRP A 282 18.31 14.94 2.43
N ALA A 283 19.34 15.78 2.49
CA ALA A 283 20.17 15.91 3.69
C ALA A 283 19.35 16.40 4.87
N GLU A 284 18.52 17.42 4.66
CA GLU A 284 17.64 17.97 5.68
C GLU A 284 16.54 16.98 6.09
N PHE A 285 15.92 16.31 5.13
CA PHE A 285 14.90 15.30 5.38
C PHE A 285 15.44 14.17 6.29
N ARG A 286 16.69 13.73 6.06
CA ARG A 286 17.38 12.75 6.92
C ARG A 286 17.72 13.33 8.29
N ALA A 287 18.27 14.55 8.33
CA ALA A 287 18.64 15.23 9.58
C ALA A 287 17.45 15.46 10.51
N ALA A 288 16.23 15.55 9.97
CA ALA A 288 15.00 15.57 10.75
C ALA A 288 14.71 14.25 11.50
N GLY A 289 15.64 13.27 11.53
CA GLY A 289 15.53 12.01 12.27
C GLY A 289 14.63 11.00 11.57
N ILE A 290 14.62 11.02 10.24
CA ILE A 290 13.95 10.02 9.41
C ILE A 290 14.98 8.91 9.21
N ASP A 291 15.18 8.08 10.24
CA ASP A 291 16.04 6.90 10.12
C ASP A 291 15.45 5.97 9.07
N LEU A 292 16.31 5.42 8.20
CA LEU A 292 15.87 4.37 7.27
C LEU A 292 15.05 3.36 8.08
N PRO A 293 13.87 2.93 7.57
CA PRO A 293 13.09 1.95 8.29
C PRO A 293 14.03 0.80 8.65
N GLU A 294 14.17 0.53 9.95
CA GLU A 294 14.93 -0.63 10.45
C GLU A 294 14.60 -1.80 9.52
N PRO A 295 15.62 -2.48 8.96
CA PRO A 295 15.39 -3.59 8.06
C PRO A 295 14.37 -4.48 8.74
N PHE A 296 13.27 -4.75 8.03
CA PHE A 296 12.21 -5.60 8.53
C PHE A 296 12.88 -6.87 9.03
N GLU A 297 12.96 -7.04 10.34
CA GLU A 297 12.96 -8.37 10.91
C GLU A 297 11.67 -8.95 10.36
N GLN A 298 11.82 -9.77 9.29
CA GLN A 298 10.77 -10.72 8.94
C GLN A 298 10.34 -11.30 10.27
N PRO A 299 9.05 -11.17 10.68
CA PRO A 299 8.60 -11.50 12.02
C PRO A 299 9.30 -12.78 12.35
N SER A 300 10.26 -12.66 13.27
CA SER A 300 11.30 -13.66 13.46
C SER A 300 10.53 -14.93 13.61
N GLN A 301 10.61 -15.83 12.61
CA GLN A 301 10.14 -17.17 12.85
C GLN A 301 10.83 -17.54 14.16
N PRO A 302 10.08 -17.84 15.23
CA PRO A 302 10.65 -17.99 16.55
C PRO A 302 11.87 -18.87 16.36
N SER A 303 13.03 -18.32 16.71
CA SER A 303 14.33 -18.97 16.57
C SER A 303 14.45 -20.06 17.63
N GLU A 304 13.46 -20.95 17.66
CA GLU A 304 13.75 -22.34 17.95
C GLU A 304 14.76 -22.81 16.88
N PRO A 305 15.73 -23.65 17.25
CA PRO A 305 16.59 -24.31 16.28
C PRO A 305 15.71 -25.23 15.42
N VAL A 306 15.08 -24.66 14.40
CA VAL A 306 14.43 -25.41 13.33
C VAL A 306 15.56 -26.09 12.59
N HIS A 307 15.83 -27.33 12.97
CA HIS A 307 16.24 -28.34 12.01
C HIS A 307 15.35 -28.14 10.78
N ARG A 308 15.89 -27.51 9.73
CA ARG A 308 15.30 -27.59 8.40
C ARG A 308 15.11 -29.09 8.17
N PRO A 309 13.88 -29.61 8.05
CA PRO A 309 13.72 -30.96 7.58
C PRO A 309 14.34 -30.96 6.19
N ARG A 310 15.49 -31.64 6.05
CA ARG A 310 15.91 -32.21 4.78
C ARG A 310 14.66 -32.85 4.17
N SER A 311 14.44 -32.66 2.86
CA SER A 311 13.28 -33.16 2.10
C SER A 311 12.57 -34.31 2.83
N PRO A 312 11.30 -34.13 3.26
CA PRO A 312 10.61 -35.11 4.11
C PRO A 312 10.34 -36.45 3.40
N ILE A 313 10.69 -36.55 2.13
CA ILE A 313 10.62 -37.78 1.35
C ILE A 313 12.01 -38.39 1.33
N VAL A 314 12.19 -39.39 2.18
CA VAL A 314 13.36 -40.27 2.24
C VAL A 314 13.60 -40.82 0.82
N PRO A 315 14.77 -40.60 0.17
CA PRO A 315 15.04 -40.99 -1.22
C PRO A 315 14.66 -42.45 -1.53
N GLU A 316 14.84 -43.33 -0.55
CA GLU A 316 14.50 -44.75 -0.59
C GLU A 316 13.02 -45.02 -0.89
N VAL A 317 12.11 -44.07 -0.60
CA VAL A 317 10.68 -44.16 -0.94
C VAL A 317 10.47 -44.05 -2.46
N TRP A 318 11.29 -43.27 -3.16
CA TRP A 318 11.23 -43.14 -4.62
C TRP A 318 11.77 -44.40 -5.32
N ASP A 319 12.70 -45.11 -4.69
CA ASP A 319 13.35 -46.30 -5.26
C ASP A 319 12.55 -47.60 -5.07
N GLN A 320 11.53 -47.59 -4.21
CA GLN A 320 10.63 -48.74 -4.03
C GLN A 320 9.94 -49.12 -5.34
N GLN A 321 9.85 -50.43 -5.61
CA GLN A 321 9.27 -50.96 -6.85
C GLN A 321 7.82 -50.47 -7.06
N GLU A 322 7.01 -50.41 -6.00
CA GLU A 322 5.63 -49.90 -6.07
C GLU A 322 5.56 -48.44 -6.55
N MET A 323 6.50 -47.58 -6.12
CA MET A 323 6.57 -46.19 -6.54
C MET A 323 7.00 -46.07 -7.99
N ARG A 324 8.01 -46.84 -8.41
CA ARG A 324 8.47 -46.90 -9.80
C ARG A 324 7.39 -47.40 -10.74
N ASP A 325 6.64 -48.43 -10.35
CA ASP A 325 5.53 -48.96 -11.13
C ASP A 325 4.37 -47.94 -11.24
N ALA A 326 4.03 -47.25 -10.15
CA ALA A 326 3.01 -46.21 -10.14
C ALA A 326 3.38 -45.02 -11.04
N LEU A 327 4.65 -44.59 -11.00
CA LEU A 327 5.17 -43.52 -11.86
C LEU A 327 5.22 -43.95 -13.33
N ALA A 328 5.66 -45.18 -13.62
CA ALA A 328 5.70 -45.72 -14.97
C ALA A 328 4.30 -45.79 -15.62
N ARG A 329 3.28 -46.14 -14.83
CA ARG A 329 1.87 -46.13 -15.26
C ARG A 329 1.19 -44.76 -15.21
N ARG A 330 1.88 -43.73 -14.70
CA ARG A 330 1.35 -42.37 -14.48
C ARG A 330 0.11 -42.32 -13.59
N GLU A 331 -0.01 -43.23 -12.62
CA GLU A 331 -1.12 -43.31 -11.69
C GLU A 331 -0.92 -42.36 -10.49
N ILE A 332 -1.26 -41.08 -10.66
CA ILE A 332 -1.05 -40.03 -9.65
C ILE A 332 -1.71 -40.39 -8.30
N SER A 333 -2.92 -40.96 -8.33
CA SER A 333 -3.63 -41.40 -7.12
C SER A 333 -2.90 -42.50 -6.34
N ALA A 334 -2.14 -43.36 -7.04
CA ALA A 334 -1.32 -44.39 -6.41
C ALA A 334 -0.07 -43.78 -5.75
N VAL A 335 0.58 -42.82 -6.42
CA VAL A 335 1.72 -42.05 -5.86
C VAL A 335 1.33 -41.36 -4.56
N TYR A 336 0.18 -40.64 -4.54
CA TYR A 336 -0.31 -40.01 -3.31
C TYR A 336 -0.59 -41.01 -2.18
N ARG A 337 -1.14 -42.18 -2.51
CA ARG A 337 -1.43 -43.23 -1.52
C ARG A 337 -0.14 -43.81 -0.92
N LEU A 338 0.89 -44.02 -1.75
CA LEU A 338 2.20 -44.50 -1.31
C LEU A 338 2.92 -43.46 -0.43
N LEU A 339 2.94 -42.20 -0.85
CA LEU A 339 3.51 -41.11 -0.06
C LEU A 339 2.81 -40.96 1.30
N ARG A 340 1.49 -41.11 1.34
CA ARG A 340 0.71 -41.06 2.59
C ARG A 340 1.00 -42.26 3.51
N ARG A 341 1.25 -43.47 2.98
CA ARG A 341 1.70 -44.63 3.79
C ARG A 341 3.05 -44.35 4.46
N HIS A 342 3.90 -43.56 3.84
CA HIS A 342 5.20 -43.12 4.36
C HIS A 342 5.14 -41.83 5.20
N GLY A 343 3.93 -41.42 5.63
CA GLY A 343 3.76 -40.27 6.53
C GLY A 343 3.84 -38.89 5.86
N VAL A 344 3.91 -38.82 4.53
CA VAL A 344 3.93 -37.55 3.80
C VAL A 344 2.50 -37.01 3.69
N SER A 345 2.26 -35.84 4.28
CA SER A 345 0.94 -35.19 4.24
C SER A 345 0.68 -34.52 2.89
N GLN A 346 -0.60 -34.41 2.49
CA GLN A 346 -0.99 -33.73 1.24
C GLN A 346 -0.53 -32.27 1.19
N ARG A 347 -0.40 -31.60 2.35
CA ARG A 347 0.15 -30.24 2.44
C ARG A 347 1.65 -30.18 2.09
N GLN A 348 2.41 -31.24 2.38
CA GLN A 348 3.84 -31.31 2.03
C GLN A 348 4.08 -31.66 0.57
N ILE A 349 3.10 -32.26 -0.12
CA ILE A 349 3.21 -32.58 -1.55
C ILE A 349 2.86 -31.36 -2.42
N ALA A 350 2.01 -30.47 -1.90
CA ALA A 350 1.56 -29.25 -2.59
C ALA A 350 2.45 -28.01 -2.32
N ALA A 351 3.36 -28.09 -1.34
CA ALA A 351 4.32 -27.05 -0.99
C ALA A 351 5.64 -27.28 -1.73
#